data_AF-A0A830CLN3-F1
#
_entry.id   AF-A0A830CLN3-F1
#
_cell.length_a   1.000
_cell.length_b   1.000
_cell.length_c   1.000
_cell.angle_alpha   90.00
_cell.angle_beta   90.00
_cell.angle_gamma   90.00
#
_symmetry.space_group_name_H-M   'P 1'
#
loop_
_entity.id
_entity.type
_entity.pdbx_description
1 polymer ?
#
loop_
_entity_poly.entity_id
_entity_poly.type
_entity_poly.pdbx_seq_one_letter_code
_entity_poly.pdbx_strand_id
1 'polypeptide(L)'
;MVATHGDWVFTQQAEMFPGMDYKHWEVNMQYEVGEGGATKDQIIDCYIKTLAHILGSEEEAKKKIYKVICRPRADLVFGCELDWETAYKLEDLPQVDYVTADYYSNSETKDYGGELFVDGKIVQRSPE
;
A
#
# COMPACT_ATOMS: atom_id res chain seq x y z
N MET A 1 19.34 8.48 26.09
CA MET A 1 18.19 7.60 25.80
C MET A 1 18.75 6.34 25.17
N VAL A 2 18.47 5.16 25.75
CA VAL A 2 19.02 3.90 25.24
C VAL A 2 17.98 3.33 24.27
N ALA A 3 18.33 3.29 22.98
CA ALA A 3 17.51 2.64 21.96
C ALA A 3 17.28 1.17 22.34
N THR A 4 16.04 0.70 22.26
CA THR A 4 15.66 -0.67 22.57
C THR A 4 16.10 -1.63 21.45
N HIS A 5 16.04 -2.94 21.71
CA HIS A 5 16.37 -3.94 20.68
C HIS A 5 15.47 -3.84 19.44
N GLY A 6 14.21 -3.41 19.60
CA GLY A 6 13.31 -3.13 18.48
C GLY A 6 13.76 -1.94 17.65
N ASP A 7 14.20 -0.85 18.30
CA ASP A 7 14.68 0.36 17.62
C ASP A 7 15.90 0.05 16.72
N TRP A 8 16.78 -0.86 17.14
CA TRP A 8 17.94 -1.27 16.34
C TRP A 8 17.58 -2.07 15.08
N VAL A 9 16.62 -3.00 15.18
CA VAL A 9 16.19 -3.81 14.03
C VAL A 9 15.48 -2.94 12.99
N PHE A 10 14.62 -2.02 13.44
CA PHE A 10 13.97 -1.05 12.54
C PHE A 10 14.97 -0.12 11.86
N THR A 11 16.02 0.32 12.59
CA THR A 11 17.05 1.20 12.02
C THR A 11 17.91 0.47 10.97
N GLN A 12 18.31 -0.78 11.20
CA GLN A 12 19.07 -1.55 10.21
C GLN A 12 18.26 -1.87 8.95
N GLN A 13 16.97 -2.21 9.09
CA GLN A 13 16.11 -2.46 7.93
C GLN A 13 15.93 -1.19 7.08
N ALA A 14 15.73 -0.02 7.71
CA ALA A 14 15.63 1.25 7.00
C ALA A 14 16.94 1.64 6.27
N GLU A 15 18.11 1.26 6.78
CA GLU A 15 19.40 1.46 6.10
C GLU A 15 19.55 0.57 4.85
N MET A 16 18.98 -0.64 4.88
CA MET A 16 19.01 -1.59 3.76
C MET A 16 17.95 -1.31 2.70
N PHE A 17 16.81 -0.75 3.10
CA PHE A 17 15.65 -0.51 2.24
C PHE A 17 15.23 0.97 2.30
N PRO A 18 15.82 1.83 1.46
CA PRO A 18 15.47 3.25 1.42
C PRO A 18 13.96 3.44 1.21
N GLY A 19 13.33 4.27 2.05
CA GLY A 19 11.88 4.51 2.03
C GLY A 19 11.08 3.65 3.03
N MET A 20 11.69 2.61 3.61
CA MET A 20 11.07 1.83 4.69
C MET A 20 11.04 2.64 5.98
N ASP A 21 9.93 3.33 6.22
CA ASP A 21 9.76 4.27 7.33
C ASP A 21 8.63 3.91 8.30
N TYR A 22 7.99 2.75 8.11
CA TYR A 22 6.82 2.27 8.87
C TYR A 22 5.65 3.26 8.88
N LYS A 23 5.58 4.12 7.85
CA LYS A 23 4.47 5.01 7.55
C LYS A 23 3.86 4.70 6.19
N HIS A 24 4.66 4.15 5.29
CA HIS A 24 4.22 3.64 3.99
C HIS A 24 4.11 2.13 4.04
N TRP A 25 2.96 1.63 3.60
CA TRP A 25 2.62 0.22 3.69
C TRP A 25 2.14 -0.28 2.34
N GLU A 26 2.68 -1.42 1.94
CA GLU A 26 2.18 -2.20 0.83
C GLU A 26 1.20 -3.26 1.34
N VAL A 27 -0.04 -3.21 0.83
CA VAL A 27 -1.12 -4.12 1.21
C VAL A 27 -1.41 -5.04 0.03
N ASN A 28 -1.12 -6.32 0.21
CA ASN A 28 -1.41 -7.35 -0.77
C ASN A 28 -2.79 -7.94 -0.50
N MET A 29 -3.56 -8.12 -1.57
CA MET A 29 -4.97 -8.49 -1.50
C MET A 29 -5.22 -9.79 -2.25
N GLN A 30 -6.06 -10.64 -1.67
CA GLN A 30 -6.70 -11.72 -2.41
C GLN A 30 -8.03 -11.19 -2.95
N TYR A 31 -8.25 -11.35 -4.25
CA TYR A 31 -9.53 -11.03 -4.85
C TYR A 31 -10.08 -12.30 -5.48
N GLU A 32 -11.20 -12.80 -4.96
CA GLU A 32 -11.92 -13.89 -5.59
C GLU A 32 -12.60 -13.36 -6.85
N VAL A 33 -11.96 -13.63 -7.98
CA VAL A 33 -12.47 -13.21 -9.26
C VAL A 33 -13.42 -14.29 -9.79
N GLY A 34 -14.70 -13.96 -9.97
CA GLY A 34 -15.63 -14.83 -10.72
C GLY A 34 -15.16 -15.07 -12.16
N GLU A 35 -15.85 -15.94 -12.91
CA GLU A 35 -15.43 -16.44 -14.23
C GLU A 35 -15.12 -15.38 -15.33
N GLY A 36 -15.37 -14.09 -15.07
CA GLY A 36 -15.12 -12.98 -16.01
C GLY A 36 -13.87 -12.12 -15.79
N GLY A 37 -13.11 -12.32 -14.71
CA GLY A 37 -12.06 -11.34 -14.36
C GLY A 37 -12.64 -10.10 -13.63
N ALA A 38 -11.83 -9.39 -12.86
CA ALA A 38 -12.20 -8.10 -12.26
C ALA A 38 -11.65 -6.99 -13.13
N THR A 39 -12.45 -5.95 -13.38
CA THR A 39 -11.95 -4.76 -14.07
C THR A 39 -11.02 -3.97 -13.15
N LYS A 40 -10.18 -3.14 -13.75
CA LYS A 40 -9.28 -2.25 -13.00
C LYS A 40 -10.04 -1.36 -12.02
N ASP A 41 -11.18 -0.82 -12.44
CA ASP A 41 -12.01 0.05 -11.59
C ASP A 41 -12.63 -0.71 -10.41
N GLN A 42 -13.05 -1.97 -10.61
CA GLN A 42 -13.55 -2.82 -9.53
C GLN A 42 -12.46 -3.14 -8.50
N ILE A 43 -11.24 -3.38 -8.96
CA ILE A 43 -10.08 -3.61 -8.11
C ILE A 43 -9.75 -2.35 -7.29
N ILE A 44 -9.70 -1.18 -7.94
CA ILE A 44 -9.44 0.09 -7.26
C ILE A 44 -10.53 0.40 -6.23
N ASP A 45 -11.81 0.18 -6.58
CA ASP A 45 -12.93 0.33 -5.67
C ASP A 45 -12.81 -0.60 -4.45
N CYS A 46 -12.34 -1.83 -4.65
CA CYS A 46 -12.05 -2.77 -3.56
C CYS A 46 -10.93 -2.26 -2.63
N TYR A 47 -9.85 -1.70 -3.17
CA TYR A 47 -8.77 -1.10 -2.36
C TYR A 47 -9.28 0.06 -1.51
N ILE A 48 -10.02 0.98 -2.13
CA ILE A 48 -10.61 2.14 -1.44
C ILE A 48 -11.53 1.66 -0.31
N LYS A 49 -12.42 0.70 -0.59
CA LYS A 49 -13.36 0.18 0.41
C LYS A 49 -12.68 -0.56 1.55
N THR A 50 -11.62 -1.30 1.23
CA THR A 50 -10.82 -2.02 2.24
C THR A 50 -10.16 -1.03 3.19
N LEU A 51 -9.49 -0.01 2.67
CA LEU A 51 -8.87 1.00 3.52
C LEU A 51 -9.91 1.87 4.25
N ALA A 52 -11.03 2.19 3.59
CA ALA A 52 -12.14 2.93 4.20
C ALA A 52 -12.80 2.16 5.35
N HIS A 53 -12.77 0.84 5.37
CA HIS A 53 -13.26 0.04 6.50
C HIS A 53 -12.48 0.36 7.79
N ILE A 54 -11.17 0.62 7.66
CA ILE A 54 -10.31 0.98 8.79
C ILE A 54 -10.40 2.47 9.11
N LEU A 55 -10.43 3.34 8.08
CA LEU A 55 -10.41 4.80 8.25
C LEU A 55 -11.80 5.43 8.48
N GLY A 56 -12.88 4.69 8.20
CA GLY A 56 -14.25 5.16 8.28
C GLY A 56 -14.70 6.06 7.11
N SER A 57 -13.89 6.28 6.09
CA SER A 57 -14.21 7.15 4.94
C SER A 57 -13.49 6.76 3.66
N GLU A 58 -14.25 6.63 2.55
CA GLU A 58 -13.67 6.47 1.21
C GLU A 58 -12.93 7.72 0.74
N GLU A 59 -13.34 8.91 1.18
CA GLU A 59 -12.65 10.16 0.83
C GLU A 59 -11.25 10.18 1.45
N GLU A 60 -11.14 9.77 2.71
CA GLU A 60 -9.85 9.67 3.39
C GLU A 60 -9.01 8.55 2.79
N ALA A 61 -9.60 7.39 2.51
CA ALA A 61 -8.91 6.29 1.84
C ALA A 61 -8.30 6.71 0.50
N LYS A 62 -9.03 7.46 -0.34
CA LYS A 62 -8.54 7.96 -1.63
C LYS A 62 -7.35 8.90 -1.50
N LYS A 63 -7.26 9.67 -0.41
CA LYS A 63 -6.13 10.57 -0.10
C LYS A 63 -4.91 9.80 0.42
N LYS A 64 -5.15 8.71 1.16
CA LYS A 64 -4.10 7.90 1.79
C LYS A 64 -3.47 6.87 0.87
N ILE A 65 -4.16 6.43 -0.17
CA ILE A 65 -3.59 5.54 -1.20
C ILE A 65 -2.71 6.35 -2.14
N TYR A 66 -1.44 5.99 -2.31
CA TYR A 66 -0.50 6.69 -3.20
C TYR A 66 -0.09 5.86 -4.43
N LYS A 67 -0.24 4.53 -4.38
CA LYS A 67 0.01 3.65 -5.54
C LYS A 67 -1.00 2.53 -5.61
N VAL A 68 -1.26 2.05 -6.83
CA VAL A 68 -2.03 0.84 -7.08
C VAL A 68 -1.32 -0.05 -8.11
N ILE A 69 -1.44 -1.35 -7.92
CA ILE A 69 -1.07 -2.39 -8.88
C ILE A 69 -2.31 -3.24 -9.09
N CYS A 70 -2.84 -3.19 -10.31
CA CYS A 70 -4.06 -3.88 -10.69
C CYS A 70 -3.73 -4.92 -11.76
N ARG A 71 -3.06 -6.01 -11.38
CA ARG A 71 -2.76 -7.14 -12.28
C ARG A 71 -3.59 -8.35 -11.82
N PRO A 72 -4.84 -8.53 -12.32
CA PRO A 72 -5.81 -9.50 -11.80
C PRO A 72 -5.37 -10.97 -11.78
N ARG A 73 -4.26 -11.32 -12.45
CA ARG A 73 -3.72 -12.68 -12.53
C ARG A 73 -2.33 -12.82 -11.89
N ALA A 74 -1.81 -11.77 -11.28
CA ALA A 74 -0.47 -11.75 -10.70
C ALA A 74 -0.45 -11.03 -9.37
N ASP A 75 -0.78 -9.75 -9.34
CA ASP A 75 -0.52 -8.88 -8.20
C ASP A 75 -1.66 -7.87 -8.02
N LEU A 76 -2.26 -7.92 -6.83
CA LEU A 76 -3.31 -7.01 -6.40
C LEU A 76 -2.84 -6.29 -5.14
N VAL A 77 -2.34 -5.09 -5.35
CA VAL A 77 -1.62 -4.34 -4.33
C VAL A 77 -2.04 -2.88 -4.32
N PHE A 78 -2.20 -2.30 -3.15
CA PHE A 78 -2.22 -0.86 -2.98
C PHE A 78 -1.21 -0.42 -1.91
N GLY A 79 -0.60 0.74 -2.13
CA GLY A 79 0.25 1.38 -1.14
C GLY A 79 -0.53 2.48 -0.42
N CYS A 80 -0.40 2.56 0.90
CA CYS A 80 -1.08 3.58 1.70
C CYS A 80 -0.21 4.18 2.82
N GLU A 81 -0.54 5.41 3.22
CA GLU A 81 0.10 6.12 4.32
C GLU A 81 -0.69 5.97 5.63
N LEU A 82 -0.15 5.22 6.59
CA LEU A 82 -0.77 4.95 7.89
C LEU A 82 0.30 4.88 8.99
N ASP A 83 -0.09 5.22 10.22
CA ASP A 83 0.72 4.81 11.39
C ASP A 83 0.69 3.28 11.55
N TRP A 84 1.69 2.74 12.27
CA TRP A 84 1.85 1.31 12.44
C TRP A 84 0.65 0.62 13.10
N GLU A 85 0.03 1.24 14.12
CA GLU A 85 -1.11 0.66 14.84
C GLU A 85 -2.34 0.53 13.93
N THR A 86 -2.52 1.48 13.02
CA THR A 86 -3.61 1.48 12.06
C THR A 86 -3.34 0.51 10.91
N ALA A 87 -2.11 0.43 10.42
CA ALA A 87 -1.72 -0.49 9.35
C ALA A 87 -1.93 -1.96 9.73
N TYR A 88 -1.55 -2.34 10.96
CA TYR A 88 -1.71 -3.73 11.43
C TYR A 88 -3.17 -4.20 11.52
N LYS A 89 -4.14 -3.30 11.62
CA LYS A 89 -5.58 -3.68 11.59
C LYS A 89 -6.03 -4.19 10.21
N LEU A 90 -5.28 -3.91 9.15
CA LEU A 90 -5.59 -4.42 7.82
C LEU A 90 -5.32 -5.92 7.73
N GLU A 91 -4.36 -6.46 8.47
CA GLU A 91 -4.06 -7.91 8.48
C GLU A 91 -5.23 -8.75 9.01
N ASP A 92 -6.13 -8.17 9.80
CA ASP A 92 -7.32 -8.85 10.32
C ASP A 92 -8.44 -8.99 9.27
N LEU A 93 -8.31 -8.36 8.10
CA LEU A 93 -9.34 -8.39 7.05
C LEU A 93 -9.18 -9.64 6.18
N PRO A 94 -10.26 -10.40 5.93
CA PRO A 94 -10.18 -11.69 5.25
C PRO A 94 -9.70 -11.61 3.79
N GLN A 95 -9.84 -10.44 3.16
CA GLN A 95 -9.38 -10.20 1.79
C GLN A 95 -7.93 -9.69 1.70
N VAL A 96 -7.29 -9.39 2.83
CA VAL A 96 -5.88 -8.97 2.89
C VAL A 96 -5.01 -10.21 3.09
N ASP A 97 -3.99 -10.36 2.24
CA ASP A 97 -3.04 -11.48 2.31
C ASP A 97 -1.89 -11.17 3.27
N TYR A 98 -1.28 -10.00 3.11
CA TYR A 98 -0.23 -9.50 4.01
C TYR A 98 -0.06 -7.98 3.87
N VAL A 99 0.44 -7.38 4.96
CA VAL A 99 0.78 -5.96 5.05
C VAL A 99 2.27 -5.87 5.34
N THR A 100 2.99 -5.10 4.53
CA THR A 100 4.46 -4.95 4.68
C THR A 100 4.85 -3.50 4.59
N ALA A 101 5.90 -3.11 5.33
CA ALA A 101 6.46 -1.77 5.19
C ALA A 101 7.00 -1.61 3.76
N ASP A 102 6.51 -0.58 3.06
CA ASP A 102 6.90 -0.32 1.68
C ASP A 102 8.29 0.32 1.63
N TYR A 103 8.97 0.20 0.50
CA TYR A 103 10.27 0.80 0.26
C TYR A 103 10.39 1.23 -1.20
N TYR A 104 11.31 2.14 -1.47
CA TYR A 104 11.48 2.65 -2.82
C TYR A 104 11.94 1.54 -3.77
N SER A 105 11.18 1.33 -4.84
CA SER A 105 11.60 0.58 -6.02
C SER A 105 12.72 1.32 -6.76
N ASN A 106 12.71 2.66 -6.72
CA ASN A 106 13.82 3.49 -7.18
C ASN A 106 14.15 4.55 -6.12
N SER A 107 15.28 4.38 -5.44
CA SER A 107 15.71 5.29 -4.37
C SER A 107 16.13 6.69 -4.85
N GLU A 108 16.56 6.84 -6.10
CA GLU A 108 16.99 8.13 -6.65
C GLU A 108 15.79 9.07 -6.84
N THR A 109 14.68 8.51 -7.31
CA THR A 109 13.42 9.24 -7.55
C THR A 109 12.42 9.13 -6.40
N LYS A 110 12.77 8.40 -5.33
CA LYS A 110 11.90 8.09 -4.18
C LYS A 110 10.57 7.46 -4.62
N ASP A 111 10.66 6.57 -5.60
CA ASP A 111 9.50 5.93 -6.20
C ASP A 111 9.22 4.58 -5.56
N TYR A 112 8.03 4.41 -4.99
CA TYR A 112 7.52 3.13 -4.47
C TYR A 112 7.04 2.15 -5.56
N GLY A 113 7.17 2.51 -6.84
CA GLY A 113 6.71 1.72 -7.98
C GLY A 113 5.19 1.79 -8.15
N GLY A 114 4.65 0.87 -8.95
CA GLY A 114 3.22 0.83 -9.27
C GLY A 114 2.70 2.06 -10.02
N GLU A 115 1.40 2.09 -10.25
CA GLU A 115 0.73 3.22 -10.87
C GLU A 115 0.43 4.29 -9.82
N LEU A 116 0.90 5.52 -10.05
CA LEU A 116 0.68 6.65 -9.15
C LEU A 116 -0.83 6.90 -9.01
N PHE A 117 -1.29 6.99 -7.77
CA PHE A 117 -2.69 7.21 -7.43
C PHE A 117 -2.83 8.47 -6.61
N VAL A 118 -3.66 9.41 -7.07
CA VAL A 118 -3.87 10.71 -6.42
C VAL A 118 -5.36 10.99 -6.40
N ASP A 119 -5.92 11.18 -5.20
CA ASP A 119 -7.32 11.57 -4.97
C ASP A 119 -8.33 10.72 -5.75
N GLY A 120 -8.13 9.39 -5.76
CA GLY A 120 -9.04 8.47 -6.43
C GLY A 120 -8.75 8.22 -7.91
N LYS A 121 -7.64 8.75 -8.45
CA LYS A 121 -7.32 8.65 -9.89
C LYS A 121 -5.90 8.18 -10.13
N ILE A 122 -5.72 7.35 -11.14
CA ILE A 122 -4.40 7.02 -11.66
C ILE A 122 -3.88 8.21 -12.47
N VAL A 123 -2.64 8.61 -12.17
CA VAL A 123 -1.95 9.72 -12.83
C VAL A 123 -0.74 9.16 -13.57
N GLN A 124 -0.56 9.56 -14.83
CA GLN A 124 0.66 9.23 -15.55
C GLN A 124 1.83 10.03 -14.95
N ARG A 125 2.92 9.33 -14.63
CA ARG A 125 4.18 9.98 -14.30
C ARG A 125 4.68 10.71 -15.55
N SER A 126 5.25 11.90 -15.37
CA SER A 126 5.94 12.59 -16.46
C SER A 126 7.06 11.67 -16.99
N PRO A 127 7.27 11.60 -18.32
CA PRO A 127 8.49 11.01 -18.84
C PRO A 127 9.69 11.75 -18.26
N GLU A 128 10.67 11.01 -17.75
CA GLU A 128 11.99 11.55 -17.38
C GLU A 128 12.75 12.07 -18.61
#